data_AF-A0A538HBL8-F1
#
_entry.id   AF-A0A538HBL8-F1
#
_cell.length_a   1.000
_cell.length_b   1.000
_cell.length_c   1.000
_cell.angle_alpha   90.00
_cell.angle_beta   90.00
_cell.angle_gamma   90.00
#
_symmetry.space_group_name_H-M   'P 1'
#
loop_
_entity.id
_entity.type
_entity.pdbx_description
1 polymer ?
#
loop_
_entity_poly.entity_id
_entity_poly.type
_entity_poly.pdbx_seq_one_letter_code
_entity_poly.pdbx_strand_id
1 'polypeptide(L)'
;MASVELGAAWNNLGRNVVFADARCRPIAVFDESVFDDDEPSQYDLDVHAVLDLPGTGTVLTLNHYGMLRGFDITGTPPGRDGVRKAQPAWTLTFVAEFERAVGRLGINDILARICTDFGLDANFTRPRPLRARPRPGLEESVVLVTDSDGAFKHWSAEHWSSLASEVRAWGLDARVVTRSRPAVALGGDGIAAVCAPTPGDAVDVLTACRAVVGLDTGLTHIAAQQGTPTVTISRASSVYFRPWPHTRVVTGTACDDACVAAEAAYAYNDHVSLRGFTPRPRACPADGVCLAGIEPATVAAALQDLV
;
A
#
# COMPACT_ATOMS: atom_id res chain seq x y z
N MET A 1 -19.42 -23.53 -18.94
CA MET A 1 -18.53 -22.99 -17.91
C MET A 1 -18.93 -21.55 -17.68
N ALA A 2 -19.25 -21.15 -16.45
CA ALA A 2 -19.55 -19.75 -16.15
C ALA A 2 -18.25 -18.94 -16.28
N SER A 3 -18.23 -17.92 -17.15
CA SER A 3 -17.13 -16.95 -17.20
C SER A 3 -17.17 -16.15 -15.91
N VAL A 4 -16.13 -16.27 -15.08
CA VAL A 4 -15.93 -15.37 -13.95
C VAL A 4 -15.42 -14.07 -14.53
N GLU A 5 -16.27 -13.04 -14.57
CA GLU A 5 -15.79 -11.67 -14.82
C GLU A 5 -15.00 -11.22 -13.60
N LEU A 6 -13.69 -11.04 -13.76
CA LEU A 6 -12.88 -10.38 -12.74
C LEU A 6 -13.33 -8.92 -12.63
N GLY A 7 -13.69 -8.54 -11.41
CA GLY A 7 -14.11 -7.18 -11.11
C GLY A 7 -12.97 -6.27 -10.70
N ALA A 8 -12.02 -6.83 -9.96
CA ALA A 8 -10.80 -6.16 -9.53
C ALA A 8 -9.85 -7.19 -8.91
N ALA A 9 -8.55 -6.96 -9.01
CA ALA A 9 -7.57 -7.62 -8.17
C ALA A 9 -6.95 -6.56 -7.26
N TRP A 10 -6.85 -6.88 -5.97
CA TRP A 10 -6.37 -5.94 -4.98
C TRP A 10 -5.48 -6.63 -3.94
N ASN A 11 -4.55 -5.86 -3.42
CA ASN A 11 -3.78 -6.28 -2.27
C ASN A 11 -4.69 -6.15 -1.03
N ASN A 12 -5.04 -7.26 -0.37
CA ASN A 12 -5.70 -7.20 0.93
C ASN A 12 -4.66 -6.85 1.97
N LEU A 13 -4.19 -5.60 1.88
CA LEU A 13 -3.57 -4.97 3.01
C LEU A 13 -2.42 -5.87 3.50
N GLY A 14 -1.51 -6.16 2.57
CA GLY A 14 -0.30 -6.96 2.67
C GLY A 14 -0.32 -8.29 3.42
N ARG A 15 -1.46 -8.95 3.47
CA ARG A 15 -1.48 -10.39 3.80
C ARG A 15 -1.49 -11.25 2.57
N ASN A 16 -2.29 -10.88 1.56
CA ASN A 16 -2.45 -11.62 0.31
C ASN A 16 -2.89 -10.70 -0.85
N VAL A 17 -2.56 -11.07 -2.08
CA VAL A 17 -3.31 -10.58 -3.25
C VAL A 17 -4.62 -11.33 -3.29
N VAL A 18 -5.72 -10.59 -3.21
CA VAL A 18 -7.08 -11.10 -3.33
C VAL A 18 -7.61 -10.71 -4.70
N PHE A 19 -8.00 -11.68 -5.47
CA PHE A 19 -8.76 -11.48 -6.70
C PHE A 19 -10.23 -11.44 -6.30
N ALA A 20 -10.97 -10.43 -6.76
CA ALA A 20 -12.36 -10.23 -6.42
C ALA A 20 -13.26 -10.07 -7.65
N ASP A 21 -14.53 -10.47 -7.49
CA ASP A 21 -15.56 -10.22 -8.49
C ASP A 21 -15.96 -8.74 -8.56
N ALA A 22 -16.83 -8.37 -9.50
CA ALA A 22 -17.33 -6.99 -9.69
C ALA A 22 -18.11 -6.42 -8.48
N ARG A 23 -18.36 -7.25 -7.47
CA ARG A 23 -18.99 -6.90 -6.19
C ARG A 23 -18.01 -6.98 -5.03
N CYS A 24 -16.70 -7.02 -5.31
CA CYS A 24 -15.65 -7.06 -4.31
C CYS A 24 -15.63 -8.34 -3.46
N ARG A 25 -16.21 -9.44 -3.95
CA ARG A 25 -16.16 -10.73 -3.24
C ARG A 25 -14.89 -11.50 -3.63
N PRO A 26 -14.12 -12.04 -2.68
CA PRO A 26 -12.95 -12.86 -2.99
C PRO A 26 -13.31 -14.06 -3.87
N ILE A 27 -12.58 -14.25 -4.97
CA ILE A 27 -12.70 -15.39 -5.89
C ILE A 27 -11.42 -16.24 -5.93
N ALA A 28 -10.26 -15.61 -5.69
CA ALA A 28 -8.99 -16.28 -5.54
C ALA A 28 -8.10 -15.48 -4.58
N VAL A 29 -7.20 -16.16 -3.90
CA VAL A 29 -6.22 -15.58 -2.97
C VAL A 29 -4.87 -16.18 -3.31
N PHE A 30 -3.84 -15.35 -3.31
CA PHE A 30 -2.44 -15.79 -3.40
C PHE A 30 -2.17 -16.79 -2.27
N ASP A 31 -1.86 -18.03 -2.59
CA ASP A 31 -1.70 -19.07 -1.56
C ASP A 31 -0.24 -19.25 -1.19
N GLU A 32 0.30 -18.30 -0.44
CA GLU A 32 1.52 -18.49 0.35
C GLU A 32 1.65 -17.37 1.40
N SER A 33 0.61 -17.17 2.21
CA SER A 33 0.71 -16.45 3.48
C SER A 33 0.21 -17.35 4.62
N VAL A 34 1.13 -17.88 5.42
CA VAL A 34 0.84 -18.67 6.63
C VAL A 34 1.04 -17.77 7.85
N PHE A 35 0.33 -16.64 7.90
CA PHE A 35 0.36 -15.79 9.08
C PHE A 35 -0.59 -16.39 10.13
N ASP A 36 -0.05 -16.84 11.26
CA ASP A 36 -0.83 -17.05 12.48
C ASP A 36 -1.38 -15.70 12.98
N ASP A 37 -2.49 -15.74 13.71
CA ASP A 37 -3.39 -14.60 14.01
C ASP A 37 -2.76 -13.37 14.71
N ASP A 38 -1.49 -13.41 15.13
CA ASP A 38 -0.88 -12.46 16.07
C ASP A 38 0.32 -11.64 15.53
N GLU A 39 0.58 -11.59 14.22
CA GLU A 39 1.62 -10.68 13.72
C GLU A 39 1.17 -9.20 13.79
N PRO A 40 1.93 -8.28 14.43
CA PRO A 40 1.55 -6.86 14.59
C PRO A 40 1.52 -6.07 13.28
N SER A 41 2.03 -6.72 12.23
CA SER A 41 2.39 -6.19 10.94
C SER A 41 1.30 -6.57 9.96
N GLN A 42 0.21 -5.81 9.94
CA GLN A 42 -1.03 -6.22 9.27
C GLN A 42 -1.02 -5.95 7.75
N TYR A 43 0.09 -5.52 7.13
CA TYR A 43 0.12 -4.89 5.80
C TYR A 43 1.34 -5.17 4.87
N ASP A 44 2.13 -6.23 5.06
CA ASP A 44 3.41 -6.44 4.32
C ASP A 44 3.50 -7.64 3.33
N LEU A 45 2.70 -7.56 2.27
CA LEU A 45 3.03 -8.10 0.96
C LEU A 45 2.89 -6.90 0.06
N ASP A 46 3.94 -6.10 0.05
CA ASP A 46 4.20 -4.93 -0.78
C ASP A 46 3.94 -5.16 -2.30
N VAL A 47 2.72 -5.51 -2.71
CA VAL A 47 2.26 -5.62 -4.09
C VAL A 47 1.71 -4.26 -4.50
N HIS A 48 2.42 -3.61 -5.42
CA HIS A 48 2.19 -2.22 -5.84
C HIS A 48 1.45 -2.10 -7.16
N ALA A 49 1.34 -3.20 -7.90
CA ALA A 49 0.48 -3.27 -9.06
C ALA A 49 -0.07 -4.67 -9.26
N VAL A 50 -1.29 -4.70 -9.77
CA VAL A 50 -1.93 -5.92 -10.26
C VAL A 50 -2.49 -5.62 -11.64
N LEU A 51 -2.13 -6.41 -12.64
CA LEU A 51 -2.59 -6.25 -14.01
C LEU A 51 -3.32 -7.51 -14.46
N ASP A 52 -4.60 -7.37 -14.79
CA ASP A 52 -5.34 -8.43 -15.47
C ASP A 52 -4.94 -8.46 -16.96
N LEU A 53 -4.58 -9.63 -17.49
CA LEU A 53 -4.28 -9.82 -18.91
C LEU A 53 -5.56 -10.31 -19.61
N PRO A 54 -6.27 -9.42 -20.34
CA PRO A 54 -7.59 -9.74 -20.86
C PRO A 54 -7.56 -10.97 -21.77
N GLY A 55 -8.51 -11.89 -21.55
CA GLY A 55 -8.68 -13.08 -22.39
C GLY A 55 -7.68 -14.21 -22.16
N THR A 56 -6.68 -14.04 -21.28
CA THR A 56 -5.70 -15.11 -20.99
C THR A 56 -5.99 -15.85 -19.69
N GLY A 57 -6.88 -15.31 -18.85
CA GLY A 57 -7.08 -15.85 -17.50
C GLY A 57 -5.85 -15.71 -16.60
N THR A 58 -4.91 -14.85 -16.99
CA THR A 58 -3.67 -14.60 -16.25
C THR A 58 -3.71 -13.23 -15.59
N VAL A 59 -3.31 -13.14 -14.33
CA VAL A 59 -3.13 -11.87 -13.63
C VAL A 59 -1.66 -11.71 -13.23
N LEU A 60 -1.10 -10.52 -13.43
CA LEU A 60 0.27 -10.17 -13.06
C LEU A 60 0.27 -9.41 -11.74
N THR A 61 1.24 -9.67 -10.87
CA THR A 61 1.51 -8.85 -9.69
C THR A 61 2.95 -8.35 -9.70
N LEU A 62 3.16 -7.11 -9.25
CA LEU A 62 4.47 -6.49 -9.10
C LEU A 62 4.66 -6.06 -7.64
N ASN A 63 5.78 -6.44 -7.02
CA ASN A 63 6.06 -6.12 -5.61
C ASN A 63 7.16 -5.05 -5.38
N HIS A 64 7.50 -4.75 -4.11
CA HIS A 64 8.48 -3.72 -3.74
C HIS A 64 9.91 -3.98 -4.20
N TYR A 65 10.21 -5.25 -4.48
CA TYR A 65 11.49 -5.69 -4.99
C TYR A 65 11.51 -5.77 -6.51
N GLY A 66 10.42 -5.30 -7.15
CA GLY A 66 10.31 -5.37 -8.58
C GLY A 66 10.12 -6.82 -9.10
N MET A 67 9.68 -7.72 -8.24
CA MET A 67 9.35 -9.08 -8.68
C MET A 67 8.02 -9.06 -9.43
N LEU A 68 8.02 -9.53 -10.68
CA LEU A 68 6.81 -9.73 -11.48
C LEU A 68 6.39 -11.21 -11.41
N ARG A 69 5.16 -11.50 -10.98
CA ARG A 69 4.62 -12.86 -10.92
C ARG A 69 3.37 -12.96 -11.78
N GLY A 70 3.24 -14.02 -12.57
CA GLY A 70 2.04 -14.31 -13.35
C GLY A 70 1.23 -15.44 -12.73
N PHE A 71 -0.08 -15.26 -12.62
CA PHE A 71 -1.02 -16.21 -12.00
C PHE A 71 -2.07 -16.66 -13.00
N ASP A 72 -2.18 -17.96 -13.25
CA ASP A 72 -3.36 -18.52 -13.91
C ASP A 72 -4.47 -18.72 -12.88
N ILE A 73 -5.48 -17.87 -12.92
CA ILE A 73 -6.63 -17.90 -12.01
C ILE A 73 -7.77 -18.80 -12.52
N THR A 74 -7.65 -19.32 -13.74
CA THR A 74 -8.66 -20.18 -14.36
C THR A 74 -8.36 -21.67 -14.12
N GLY A 75 -7.08 -22.04 -14.03
CA GLY A 75 -6.61 -23.42 -13.89
C GLY A 75 -6.82 -24.08 -12.52
N THR A 76 -6.94 -23.31 -11.43
CA THR A 76 -7.01 -23.90 -10.07
C THR A 76 -8.44 -23.99 -9.53
N PRO A 77 -8.97 -25.18 -9.19
CA PRO A 77 -10.35 -25.31 -8.68
C PRO A 77 -10.56 -24.58 -7.34
N PRO A 78 -11.80 -24.07 -7.07
CA PRO A 78 -12.12 -23.37 -5.83
C PRO A 78 -12.06 -24.31 -4.61
N GLY A 79 -11.63 -23.76 -3.47
CA GLY A 79 -11.62 -24.43 -2.18
C GLY A 79 -13.03 -24.62 -1.59
N ARG A 80 -13.11 -25.22 -0.39
CA ARG A 80 -14.38 -25.51 0.31
C ARG A 80 -15.17 -24.25 0.70
N ASP A 81 -14.48 -23.13 0.84
CA ASP A 81 -15.00 -21.78 1.11
C ASP A 81 -15.40 -21.03 -0.18
N GLY A 82 -15.22 -21.64 -1.35
CA GLY A 82 -15.47 -21.03 -2.66
C GLY A 82 -14.31 -20.16 -3.17
N VAL A 83 -13.21 -20.05 -2.43
CA VAL A 83 -12.05 -19.22 -2.78
C VAL A 83 -10.94 -20.10 -3.35
N ARG A 84 -10.36 -19.69 -4.50
CA ARG A 84 -9.23 -20.41 -5.11
C ARG A 84 -7.91 -20.03 -4.43
N LYS A 85 -6.99 -20.98 -4.38
CA LYS A 85 -5.61 -20.80 -3.92
C LYS A 85 -4.68 -20.67 -5.12
N ALA A 86 -4.21 -19.47 -5.44
CA ALA A 86 -3.44 -19.22 -6.65
C ALA A 86 -1.92 -19.32 -6.38
N GLN A 87 -1.23 -20.13 -7.18
CA GLN A 87 0.24 -20.22 -7.22
C GLN A 87 0.76 -19.47 -8.45
N PRO A 88 1.96 -18.84 -8.38
CA PRO A 88 2.52 -18.18 -9.55
C PRO A 88 2.91 -19.22 -10.60
N ALA A 89 2.39 -19.08 -11.81
CA ALA A 89 2.80 -19.89 -12.96
C ALA A 89 4.25 -19.62 -13.37
N TRP A 90 4.73 -18.39 -13.12
CA TRP A 90 6.10 -17.96 -13.35
C TRP A 90 6.44 -16.73 -12.51
N THR A 91 7.74 -16.49 -12.31
CA THR A 91 8.28 -15.34 -11.56
C THR A 91 9.48 -14.76 -12.33
N LEU A 92 9.53 -13.44 -12.42
CA LEU A 92 10.66 -12.66 -12.91
C LEU A 92 11.13 -11.71 -11.80
N THR A 93 12.44 -11.58 -11.62
CA THR A 93 13.05 -10.67 -10.64
C THR A 93 13.83 -9.60 -11.38
N PHE A 94 13.67 -8.32 -11.03
CA PHE A 94 14.55 -7.28 -11.60
C PHE A 94 15.99 -7.49 -11.09
N VAL A 95 16.94 -7.47 -12.02
CA VAL A 95 18.37 -7.58 -11.74
C VAL A 95 18.98 -6.19 -11.57
N ALA A 96 19.99 -6.06 -10.70
CA ALA A 96 20.76 -4.82 -10.48
C ALA A 96 21.43 -4.23 -11.75
N GLU A 97 21.50 -4.99 -12.84
CA GLU A 97 21.89 -4.49 -14.16
C GLU A 97 20.80 -3.65 -14.83
N PHE A 98 19.52 -3.93 -14.58
CA PHE A 98 18.41 -3.17 -15.12
C PHE A 98 18.41 -1.75 -14.53
N GLU A 99 18.48 -1.58 -13.21
CA GLU A 99 18.56 -0.25 -12.57
C GLU A 99 19.76 0.58 -13.06
N ARG A 100 20.91 -0.06 -13.31
CA ARG A 100 22.08 0.61 -13.90
C ARG A 100 21.86 1.02 -15.36
N ALA A 101 21.13 0.21 -16.13
CA ALA A 101 20.91 0.43 -17.55
C ALA A 101 19.77 1.43 -17.83
N VAL A 102 18.73 1.46 -16.99
CA VAL A 102 17.52 2.27 -17.22
C VAL A 102 17.30 3.39 -16.19
N GLY A 103 18.15 3.47 -15.16
CA GLY A 103 18.01 4.41 -14.05
C GLY A 103 16.91 4.01 -13.06
N ARG A 104 16.62 4.89 -12.09
CA ARG A 104 15.47 4.73 -11.18
C ARG A 104 14.18 5.06 -11.94
N LEU A 105 13.51 4.04 -12.45
CA LEU A 105 12.17 4.17 -13.01
C LEU A 105 11.14 4.33 -11.88
N GLY A 106 10.11 5.16 -12.08
CA GLY A 106 8.94 5.17 -11.20
C GLY A 106 8.01 3.99 -11.50
N ILE A 107 7.13 3.64 -10.57
CA ILE A 107 6.17 2.53 -10.73
C ILE A 107 5.32 2.69 -12.00
N ASN A 108 4.93 3.92 -12.34
CA ASN A 108 4.14 4.18 -13.55
C ASN A 108 4.94 3.85 -14.83
N ASP A 109 6.25 4.10 -14.85
CA ASP A 109 7.11 3.81 -16.00
C ASP A 109 7.33 2.30 -16.15
N ILE A 110 7.55 1.61 -15.02
CA ILE A 110 7.66 0.15 -14.96
C ILE A 110 6.38 -0.48 -15.53
N LEU A 111 5.21 0.00 -15.07
CA LEU A 111 3.92 -0.52 -15.52
C LEU A 111 3.62 -0.19 -16.97
N ALA A 112 3.93 1.04 -17.42
CA ALA A 112 3.76 1.43 -18.82
C ALA A 112 4.59 0.54 -19.75
N ARG A 113 5.82 0.19 -19.34
CA ARG A 113 6.66 -0.72 -20.11
C ARG A 113 6.10 -2.13 -20.17
N ILE A 114 5.69 -2.69 -19.03
CA ILE A 114 5.02 -4.00 -18.98
C ILE A 114 3.79 -3.99 -19.90
N CYS A 115 2.91 -3.00 -19.78
CA CYS A 115 1.73 -2.89 -20.64
C CYS A 115 2.09 -2.82 -22.13
N THR A 116 3.12 -2.07 -22.50
CA THR A 116 3.61 -1.99 -23.88
C THR A 116 4.08 -3.35 -24.38
N ASP A 117 4.90 -4.06 -23.60
CA ASP A 117 5.45 -5.36 -23.96
C ASP A 117 4.35 -6.43 -24.15
N PHE A 118 3.22 -6.29 -23.43
CA PHE A 118 2.04 -7.18 -23.53
C PHE A 118 0.92 -6.65 -24.44
N GLY A 119 1.08 -5.50 -25.10
CA GLY A 119 0.05 -4.92 -25.96
C GLY A 119 -1.22 -4.47 -25.22
N LEU A 120 -1.10 -4.12 -23.94
CA LEU A 120 -2.19 -3.63 -23.10
C LEU A 120 -2.30 -2.10 -23.21
N ASP A 121 -3.50 -1.61 -23.54
CA ASP A 121 -3.81 -0.18 -23.51
C ASP A 121 -4.12 0.26 -22.07
N ALA A 122 -3.08 0.72 -21.36
CA ALA A 122 -3.17 1.24 -20.01
C ALA A 122 -2.60 2.65 -19.92
N ASN A 123 -3.34 3.54 -19.25
CA ASN A 123 -2.91 4.91 -19.02
C ASN A 123 -2.71 5.18 -17.52
N PHE A 124 -1.46 5.25 -17.09
CA PHE A 124 -1.08 5.49 -15.69
C PHE A 124 -0.96 6.97 -15.32
N THR A 125 -1.23 7.89 -16.25
CA THR A 125 -1.21 9.34 -15.99
C THR A 125 -2.46 9.82 -15.23
N ARG A 126 -3.50 8.98 -15.14
CA ARG A 126 -4.75 9.29 -14.43
C ARG A 126 -5.20 8.10 -13.59
N PRO A 127 -5.49 8.29 -12.29
CA PRO A 127 -6.09 7.22 -11.50
C PRO A 127 -7.47 6.85 -12.05
N ARG A 128 -7.82 5.55 -11.94
CA ARG A 128 -9.19 5.06 -12.10
C ARG A 128 -9.67 4.64 -10.71
N PRO A 129 -10.53 5.44 -10.05
CA PRO A 129 -11.00 5.11 -8.71
C PRO A 129 -11.72 3.77 -8.64
N LEU A 130 -11.68 3.14 -7.47
CA LEU A 130 -12.45 1.94 -7.20
C LEU A 130 -13.91 2.35 -6.93
N ARG A 131 -14.84 1.38 -6.99
CA ARG A 131 -16.21 1.65 -6.57
C ARG A 131 -16.22 1.87 -5.05
N ALA A 132 -16.67 3.04 -4.63
CA ALA A 132 -16.86 3.42 -3.25
C ALA A 132 -18.32 3.77 -2.97
N ARG A 133 -18.76 3.56 -1.73
CA ARG A 133 -20.05 4.01 -1.21
C ARG A 133 -19.86 5.32 -0.45
N PRO A 134 -20.84 6.24 -0.48
CA PRO A 134 -20.79 7.46 0.32
C PRO A 134 -20.65 7.17 1.82
N ARG A 135 -19.86 7.99 2.51
CA ARG A 135 -19.73 8.01 3.98
C ARG A 135 -20.01 9.42 4.50
N PRO A 136 -21.29 9.77 4.74
CA PRO A 136 -21.64 11.10 5.23
C PRO A 136 -20.93 11.44 6.54
N GLY A 137 -20.47 12.68 6.66
CA GLY A 137 -19.76 13.20 7.83
C GLY A 137 -18.25 13.02 7.79
N LEU A 138 -17.68 12.64 6.64
CA LEU A 138 -16.23 12.59 6.42
C LEU A 138 -15.73 13.66 5.45
N GLU A 139 -16.62 14.42 4.81
CA GLU A 139 -16.30 15.35 3.72
C GLU A 139 -15.32 16.45 4.16
N GLU A 140 -15.36 16.83 5.44
CA GLU A 140 -14.47 17.82 6.06
C GLU A 140 -13.38 17.16 6.93
N SER A 141 -13.13 15.85 6.76
CA SER A 141 -12.12 15.12 7.52
C SER A 141 -10.85 14.87 6.74
N VAL A 142 -9.70 15.08 7.39
CA VAL A 142 -8.41 14.51 7.02
C VAL A 142 -8.24 13.18 7.73
N VAL A 143 -8.10 12.10 6.96
CA VAL A 143 -7.89 10.76 7.48
C VAL A 143 -6.40 10.47 7.59
N LEU A 144 -5.98 10.07 8.79
CA LEU A 144 -4.62 9.70 9.15
C LEU A 144 -4.48 8.17 9.08
N VAL A 145 -3.53 7.71 8.28
CA VAL A 145 -3.12 6.30 8.16
C VAL A 145 -1.82 6.14 8.95
N THR A 146 -1.94 5.77 10.21
CA THR A 146 -0.84 5.81 11.19
C THR A 146 -0.19 4.46 11.46
N ASP A 147 -0.87 3.36 11.12
CA ASP A 147 -0.37 2.02 11.33
C ASP A 147 0.58 1.62 10.19
N SER A 148 1.72 1.02 10.56
CA SER A 148 2.71 0.51 9.61
C SER A 148 3.52 -0.64 10.18
N ASP A 149 4.08 -1.42 9.26
CA ASP A 149 4.86 -2.60 9.55
C ASP A 149 6.34 -2.26 9.68
N GLY A 150 6.93 -2.65 10.83
CA GLY A 150 8.35 -2.43 11.16
C GLY A 150 8.66 -1.06 11.77
N ALA A 151 9.58 -1.05 12.73
CA ALA A 151 9.97 0.15 13.49
C ALA A 151 10.50 1.30 12.60
N PHE A 152 10.92 1.00 11.37
CA PHE A 152 11.46 1.96 10.41
C PHE A 152 10.41 2.79 9.68
N LYS A 153 9.11 2.44 9.77
CA LYS A 153 7.99 3.21 9.19
C LYS A 153 7.23 4.05 10.24
N HIS A 154 7.73 4.16 11.47
CA HIS A 154 7.02 4.86 12.54
C HIS A 154 7.21 6.39 12.49
N TRP A 155 6.11 7.14 12.67
CA TRP A 155 6.10 8.56 12.99
C TRP A 155 5.44 8.74 14.36
N SER A 156 6.03 9.54 15.23
CA SER A 156 5.68 9.54 16.66
C SER A 156 4.23 9.97 16.90
N ALA A 157 3.63 9.49 18.00
CA ALA A 157 2.28 9.92 18.38
C ALA A 157 2.19 11.44 18.60
N GLU A 158 3.25 12.07 19.12
CA GLU A 158 3.34 13.53 19.28
C GLU A 158 3.29 14.26 17.93
N HIS A 159 3.96 13.72 16.91
CA HIS A 159 3.92 14.29 15.57
C HIS A 159 2.52 14.17 14.93
N TRP A 160 1.87 13.02 15.07
CA TRP A 160 0.48 12.84 14.62
C TRP A 160 -0.48 13.80 15.34
N SER A 161 -0.34 13.96 16.66
CA SER A 161 -1.16 14.90 17.44
C SER A 161 -0.90 16.36 17.05
N SER A 162 0.35 16.72 16.75
CA SER A 162 0.70 18.06 16.26
C SER A 162 0.10 18.33 14.88
N LEU A 163 0.22 17.39 13.94
CA LEU A 163 -0.42 17.48 12.63
C LEU A 163 -1.95 17.58 12.74
N ALA A 164 -2.57 16.78 13.61
CA ALA A 164 -4.01 16.85 13.85
C ALA A 164 -4.44 18.21 14.39
N SER A 165 -3.58 18.88 15.17
CA SER A 165 -3.85 20.22 15.68
C SER A 165 -3.77 21.29 14.57
N GLU A 166 -2.80 21.17 13.66
CA GLU A 166 -2.70 22.03 12.47
C GLU A 166 -3.93 21.87 11.56
N VAL A 167 -4.35 20.63 11.28
CA VAL A 167 -5.56 20.33 10.49
C VAL A 167 -6.80 20.96 11.12
N ARG A 168 -6.97 20.85 12.44
CA ARG A 168 -8.09 21.47 13.16
C ARG A 168 -8.05 23.00 13.12
N ALA A 169 -6.86 23.60 13.12
CA ALA A 169 -6.72 25.05 12.97
C ALA A 169 -7.20 25.56 11.60
N TRP A 170 -7.24 24.69 10.58
CA TRP A 170 -7.82 25.00 9.27
C TRP A 170 -9.34 24.78 9.20
N GLY A 171 -9.98 24.37 10.32
CA GLY A 171 -11.41 24.08 10.37
C GLY A 171 -11.80 22.69 9.87
N LEU A 172 -10.84 21.78 9.69
CA LEU A 172 -11.06 20.39 9.28
C LEU A 172 -11.00 19.44 10.48
N ASP A 173 -11.66 18.29 10.37
CA ASP A 173 -11.58 17.21 11.35
C ASP A 173 -10.36 16.33 11.09
N ALA A 174 -9.59 15.99 12.13
CA ALA A 174 -8.58 14.94 12.04
C ALA A 174 -9.16 13.59 12.53
N ARG A 175 -9.05 12.54 11.72
CA ARG A 175 -9.58 11.20 12.01
C ARG A 175 -8.51 10.14 11.78
N VAL A 176 -8.50 9.06 12.56
CA VAL A 176 -7.61 7.91 12.31
C VAL A 176 -8.43 6.75 11.76
N VAL A 177 -8.03 6.18 10.62
CA VAL A 177 -8.69 4.98 10.09
C VAL A 177 -8.16 3.74 10.81
N THR A 178 -9.06 2.86 11.22
CA THR A 178 -8.71 1.62 11.93
C THR A 178 -9.64 0.48 11.54
N ARG A 179 -9.17 -0.76 11.64
CA ARG A 179 -9.98 -1.96 11.36
C ARG A 179 -10.99 -2.29 12.47
N SER A 180 -10.71 -1.92 13.73
CA SER A 180 -11.56 -2.27 14.87
C SER A 180 -11.62 -1.15 15.91
N ARG A 181 -12.71 -1.11 16.69
CA ARG A 181 -12.81 -0.25 17.87
C ARG A 181 -12.43 -1.01 19.14
N PRO A 182 -11.66 -0.41 20.06
CA PRO A 182 -10.82 0.77 19.91
C PRO A 182 -9.37 0.34 19.62
N ALA A 183 -8.79 0.71 18.49
CA ALA A 183 -7.34 0.51 18.29
C ALA A 183 -6.62 1.84 18.03
N VAL A 184 -5.61 2.05 18.88
CA VAL A 184 -4.63 3.14 19.03
C VAL A 184 -5.18 4.48 19.52
N ALA A 185 -5.05 4.70 20.83
CA ALA A 185 -4.92 6.04 21.38
C ALA A 185 -3.55 6.58 20.94
N LEU A 186 -3.50 7.26 19.79
CA LEU A 186 -2.35 8.07 19.44
C LEU A 186 -2.28 9.19 20.47
N GLY A 187 -1.38 9.03 21.45
CA GLY A 187 -0.97 10.04 22.40
C GLY A 187 -2.10 10.90 22.98
N GLY A 188 -2.79 10.41 24.01
CA GLY A 188 -3.46 11.23 25.04
C GLY A 188 -4.68 12.07 24.65
N ASP A 189 -4.75 12.64 23.43
CA ASP A 189 -5.68 13.73 23.09
C ASP A 189 -6.35 13.57 21.71
N GLY A 190 -7.57 13.01 21.73
CA GLY A 190 -8.68 13.57 20.94
C GLY A 190 -8.76 13.32 19.42
N ILE A 191 -7.91 12.49 18.80
CA ILE A 191 -8.12 12.11 17.38
C ILE A 191 -9.18 11.00 17.30
N ALA A 192 -10.31 11.28 16.66
CA ALA A 192 -11.42 10.33 16.60
C ALA A 192 -11.16 9.21 15.59
N ALA A 193 -11.41 7.96 15.99
CA ALA A 193 -11.28 6.80 15.12
C ALA A 193 -12.47 6.63 14.16
N VAL A 194 -12.18 6.29 12.92
CA VAL A 194 -13.14 5.86 11.89
C VAL A 194 -12.91 4.38 11.60
N CYS A 195 -13.93 3.56 11.87
CA CYS A 195 -13.83 2.12 11.76
C CYS A 195 -14.10 1.67 10.31
N ALA A 196 -13.16 0.91 9.75
CA ALA A 196 -13.20 0.30 8.42
C ALA A 196 -12.85 -1.20 8.54
N PRO A 197 -13.82 -2.05 8.94
CA PRO A 197 -13.55 -3.46 9.27
C PRO A 197 -13.22 -4.33 8.06
N THR A 198 -13.59 -3.88 6.85
CA THR A 198 -13.28 -4.57 5.60
C THR A 198 -12.48 -3.65 4.65
N PRO A 199 -11.74 -4.22 3.67
CA PRO A 199 -11.09 -3.44 2.64
C PRO A 199 -12.05 -2.52 1.86
N GLY A 200 -13.29 -2.97 1.63
CA GLY A 200 -14.33 -2.14 1.01
C GLY A 200 -14.70 -0.93 1.87
N ASP A 201 -14.82 -1.10 3.18
CA ASP A 201 -15.06 0.02 4.10
C ASP A 201 -13.88 1.00 4.10
N ALA A 202 -12.65 0.51 3.98
CA ALA A 202 -11.46 1.35 3.90
C ALA A 202 -11.47 2.19 2.61
N VAL A 203 -11.81 1.58 1.46
CA VAL A 203 -12.02 2.31 0.20
C VAL A 203 -13.09 3.39 0.36
N ASP A 204 -14.23 3.06 0.98
CA ASP A 204 -15.30 4.03 1.22
C ASP A 204 -14.82 5.23 2.07
N VAL A 205 -14.09 4.97 3.16
CA VAL A 205 -13.56 6.01 4.06
C VAL A 205 -12.56 6.91 3.34
N LEU A 206 -11.58 6.31 2.64
CA LEU A 206 -10.52 7.04 1.94
C LEU A 206 -11.07 7.83 0.74
N THR A 207 -12.18 7.39 0.15
CA THR A 207 -12.84 8.12 -0.95
C THR A 207 -13.67 9.30 -0.45
N ALA A 208 -14.33 9.15 0.70
CA ALA A 208 -15.26 10.17 1.20
C ALA A 208 -14.59 11.33 1.96
N CYS A 209 -13.34 11.16 2.38
CA CYS A 209 -12.63 12.17 3.15
C CYS A 209 -12.08 13.33 2.30
N ARG A 210 -11.80 14.47 2.94
CA ARG A 210 -11.20 15.66 2.31
C ARG A 210 -9.81 15.37 1.77
N ALA A 211 -9.01 14.67 2.58
CA ALA A 211 -7.63 14.33 2.29
C ALA A 211 -7.15 13.16 3.16
N VAL A 212 -6.03 12.58 2.76
CA VAL A 212 -5.34 11.50 3.50
C VAL A 212 -3.89 11.91 3.77
N VAL A 213 -3.44 11.70 5.00
CA VAL A 213 -2.02 11.69 5.32
C VAL A 213 -1.66 10.31 5.82
N GLY A 214 -0.64 9.69 5.25
CA GLY A 214 -0.31 8.33 5.59
C GLY A 214 1.14 7.97 5.36
N LEU A 215 1.57 6.90 6.01
CA LEU A 215 2.87 6.27 5.79
C LEU A 215 2.88 5.53 4.44
N ASP A 216 4.04 5.06 3.98
CA ASP A 216 4.14 4.21 2.77
C ASP A 216 3.56 2.81 3.03
N THR A 217 2.22 2.74 3.00
CA THR A 217 1.37 1.56 3.26
C THR A 217 0.25 1.45 2.24
N GLY A 218 -0.36 0.28 2.15
CA GLY A 218 -1.42 -0.01 1.17
C GLY A 218 -2.60 0.97 1.21
N LEU A 219 -3.01 1.46 2.39
CA LEU A 219 -4.13 2.41 2.51
C LEU A 219 -3.80 3.77 1.89
N THR A 220 -2.56 4.25 2.04
CA THR A 220 -2.10 5.50 1.41
C THR A 220 -2.09 5.37 -0.12
N HIS A 221 -1.69 4.21 -0.65
CA HIS A 221 -1.75 3.92 -2.09
C HIS A 221 -3.19 3.87 -2.61
N ILE A 222 -4.12 3.28 -1.82
CA ILE A 222 -5.54 3.26 -2.16
C ILE A 222 -6.09 4.69 -2.22
N ALA A 223 -5.77 5.55 -1.24
CA ALA A 223 -6.20 6.95 -1.23
C ALA A 223 -5.72 7.70 -2.49
N ALA A 224 -4.45 7.56 -2.84
CA ALA A 224 -3.90 8.11 -4.07
C ALA A 224 -4.65 7.58 -5.30
N GLN A 225 -4.99 6.28 -5.35
CA GLN A 225 -5.76 5.67 -6.45
C GLN A 225 -7.21 6.18 -6.52
N GLN A 226 -7.84 6.56 -5.40
CA GLN A 226 -9.19 7.13 -5.41
C GLN A 226 -9.24 8.56 -5.96
N GLY A 227 -8.09 9.22 -6.14
CA GLY A 227 -8.04 10.63 -6.50
C GLY A 227 -8.17 11.57 -5.29
N THR A 228 -8.20 11.03 -4.08
CA THR A 228 -8.25 11.82 -2.84
C THR A 228 -6.92 12.53 -2.62
N PRO A 229 -6.90 13.84 -2.34
CA PRO A 229 -5.70 14.56 -1.90
C PRO A 229 -4.89 13.74 -0.89
N THR A 230 -3.66 13.36 -1.24
CA THR A 230 -2.87 12.40 -0.43
C THR A 230 -1.45 12.90 -0.21
N VAL A 231 -1.04 12.99 1.06
CA VAL A 231 0.36 13.19 1.46
C VAL A 231 0.92 11.89 1.99
N THR A 232 1.98 11.39 1.36
CA THR A 232 2.73 10.22 1.84
C THR A 232 3.94 10.66 2.63
N ILE A 233 4.09 10.13 3.84
CA ILE A 233 5.29 10.23 4.66
C ILE A 233 6.13 8.97 4.40
N SER A 234 7.35 9.13 3.93
CA SER A 234 8.23 7.99 3.63
C SER A 234 9.69 8.28 3.99
N ARG A 235 10.48 7.23 4.22
CA ARG A 235 11.92 7.36 4.48
C ARG A 235 12.67 7.95 3.28
N ALA A 236 12.33 7.52 2.08
CA ALA A 236 12.94 7.96 0.83
C ALA A 236 11.85 8.06 -0.25
N SER A 237 12.17 8.67 -1.39
CA SER A 237 11.29 8.64 -2.55
C SER A 237 11.05 7.18 -2.96
N SER A 238 9.86 6.69 -2.64
CA SER A 238 9.44 5.34 -2.95
C SER A 238 9.26 5.24 -4.46
N VAL A 239 9.80 4.18 -5.08
CA VAL A 239 9.52 3.88 -6.50
C VAL A 239 8.00 3.77 -6.73
N TYR A 240 7.23 3.51 -5.67
CA TYR A 240 5.76 3.38 -5.67
C TYR A 240 5.02 4.69 -5.55
N PHE A 241 5.72 5.79 -5.28
CA PHE A 241 5.08 7.09 -5.30
C PHE A 241 4.55 7.38 -6.71
N ARG A 242 3.25 7.68 -6.80
CA ARG A 242 2.61 8.10 -8.03
C ARG A 242 2.55 9.63 -8.02
N PRO A 243 3.35 10.34 -8.86
CA PRO A 243 3.43 11.81 -8.85
C PRO A 243 2.24 12.43 -9.59
N TRP A 244 1.02 12.11 -9.16
CA TRP A 244 -0.18 12.70 -9.69
C TRP A 244 -0.43 14.09 -9.09
N PRO A 245 -1.22 14.96 -9.74
CA PRO A 245 -1.44 16.33 -9.27
C PRO A 245 -1.95 16.43 -7.82
N HIS A 246 -2.76 15.45 -7.40
CA HIS A 246 -3.37 15.36 -6.06
C HIS A 246 -2.51 14.62 -5.02
N THR A 247 -1.26 14.30 -5.32
CA THR A 247 -0.37 13.60 -4.39
C THR A 247 0.88 14.42 -4.06
N ARG A 248 1.36 14.28 -2.82
CA ARG A 248 2.67 14.79 -2.37
C ARG A 248 3.39 13.70 -1.59
N VAL A 249 4.72 13.77 -1.57
CA VAL A 249 5.56 12.92 -0.72
C VAL A 249 6.44 13.82 0.12
N VAL A 250 6.48 13.55 1.43
CA VAL A 250 7.42 14.16 2.37
C VAL A 250 8.39 13.07 2.79
N THR A 251 9.66 13.24 2.40
CA THR A 251 10.69 12.24 2.64
C THR A 251 11.54 12.59 3.85
N GLY A 252 11.91 11.57 4.61
CA GLY A 252 12.86 11.67 5.71
C GLY A 252 14.29 11.96 5.28
N THR A 253 15.20 12.03 6.25
CA THR A 253 16.63 12.12 5.95
C THR A 253 17.11 10.84 5.25
N ALA A 254 17.98 11.01 4.26
CA ALA A 254 18.60 9.89 3.59
C ALA A 254 19.39 9.05 4.59
N CYS A 255 19.30 7.72 4.47
CA CYS A 255 20.11 6.84 5.28
C CYS A 255 21.57 6.88 4.88
N ASP A 256 22.44 6.72 5.87
CA ASP A 256 23.88 6.60 5.67
C ASP A 256 24.26 5.24 5.05
N ASP A 257 25.50 5.16 4.58
CA ASP A 257 26.04 3.95 3.92
C ASP A 257 25.99 2.73 4.84
N ALA A 258 26.14 2.91 6.16
CA ALA A 258 26.07 1.82 7.13
C ALA A 258 24.66 1.24 7.23
N CYS A 259 23.64 2.09 7.29
CA CYS A 259 22.24 1.70 7.29
C CYS A 259 21.85 1.03 5.96
N VAL A 260 22.31 1.59 4.83
CA VAL A 260 22.09 1.00 3.49
C VAL A 260 22.77 -0.37 3.37
N ALA A 261 24.01 -0.53 3.83
CA ALA A 261 24.72 -1.80 3.80
C ALA A 261 24.08 -2.86 4.69
N ALA A 262 23.63 -2.48 5.89
CA ALA A 262 22.90 -3.37 6.80
C ALA A 262 21.57 -3.82 6.19
N GLU A 263 20.85 -2.93 5.49
CA GLU A 263 19.63 -3.26 4.76
C GLU A 263 19.91 -4.22 3.59
N ALA A 264 20.95 -3.97 2.80
CA ALA A 264 21.36 -4.84 1.69
C ALA A 264 21.78 -6.24 2.16
N ALA A 265 22.45 -6.35 3.30
CA ALA A 265 22.87 -7.63 3.89
C ALA A 265 21.69 -8.46 4.42
N TYR A 266 20.57 -7.81 4.76
CA TYR A 266 19.35 -8.47 5.23
C TYR A 266 18.38 -8.83 4.09
N ALA A 267 18.53 -8.23 2.91
CA ALA A 267 17.62 -8.44 1.80
C ALA A 267 17.51 -9.95 1.47
N TYR A 268 16.28 -10.48 1.50
CA TYR A 268 15.95 -11.85 1.08
C TYR A 268 16.06 -11.96 -0.45
N ASN A 269 17.26 -11.76 -0.98
CA ASN A 269 17.59 -12.00 -2.38
C ASN A 269 17.81 -13.51 -2.63
N ASP A 270 17.73 -14.32 -1.58
CA ASP A 270 17.86 -15.76 -1.60
C ASP A 270 16.49 -16.44 -1.78
N HIS A 271 16.49 -17.59 -2.45
CA HIS A 271 15.32 -18.45 -2.59
C HIS A 271 14.94 -19.03 -1.22
N VAL A 272 13.93 -18.45 -0.55
CA VAL A 272 13.44 -18.95 0.73
C VAL A 272 12.31 -19.96 0.55
N SER A 273 12.43 -21.12 1.18
CA SER A 273 11.32 -22.07 1.31
C SER A 273 10.36 -21.56 2.38
N LEU A 274 9.09 -21.30 2.03
CA LEU A 274 8.09 -20.84 3.00
C LEU A 274 7.65 -21.94 3.99
N ARG A 275 7.97 -23.22 3.73
CA ARG A 275 7.78 -24.29 4.71
C ARG A 275 8.80 -24.14 5.84
N GLY A 276 8.31 -23.76 7.03
CA GLY A 276 9.15 -23.58 8.22
C GLY A 276 9.91 -22.25 8.27
N PHE A 277 9.57 -21.31 7.38
CA PHE A 277 10.11 -19.96 7.45
C PHE A 277 9.51 -19.22 8.65
N THR A 278 10.36 -18.70 9.52
CA THR A 278 9.96 -17.82 10.61
C THR A 278 10.48 -16.42 10.28
N PRO A 279 9.60 -15.46 9.96
CA PRO A 279 10.00 -14.08 9.77
C PRO A 279 10.71 -13.59 11.03
N ARG A 280 11.90 -13.00 10.88
CA ARG A 280 12.51 -12.28 11.99
C ARG A 280 12.02 -10.84 11.95
N PRO A 281 11.53 -10.26 13.06
CA PRO A 281 11.13 -8.87 13.10
C PRO A 281 12.29 -7.98 12.62
N ARG A 282 12.01 -7.14 11.63
CA ARG A 282 12.99 -6.20 11.09
C ARG A 282 13.20 -5.07 12.09
N ALA A 283 14.37 -5.02 12.73
CA ALA A 283 14.83 -3.84 13.44
C ALA A 283 15.50 -2.89 12.44
N CYS A 284 15.16 -1.60 12.49
CA CYS A 284 15.90 -0.59 11.74
C CYS A 284 17.30 -0.47 12.38
N PRO A 285 18.41 -0.58 11.63
CA PRO A 285 19.74 -0.37 12.21
C PRO A 285 19.96 1.09 12.66
N ALA A 286 19.10 2.02 12.22
CA ALA A 286 19.10 3.42 12.59
C ALA A 286 17.86 3.81 13.42
N ASP A 287 17.15 2.84 14.02
CA ASP A 287 16.00 3.06 14.91
C ASP A 287 14.91 4.03 14.37
N GLY A 288 14.73 4.07 13.05
CA GLY A 288 13.70 4.92 12.42
C GLY A 288 13.99 6.42 12.44
N VAL A 289 15.21 6.84 12.80
CA VAL A 289 15.64 8.27 12.88
C VAL A 289 15.29 9.07 11.61
N CYS A 290 15.33 8.42 10.45
CA CYS A 290 14.99 9.05 9.17
C CYS A 290 13.58 9.67 9.12
N LEU A 291 12.57 9.01 9.70
CA LEU A 291 11.19 9.53 9.76
C LEU A 291 10.98 10.46 10.95
N ALA A 292 11.71 10.25 12.04
CA ALA A 292 11.65 11.12 13.22
C ALA A 292 12.06 12.57 12.90
N GLY A 293 12.93 12.79 11.91
CA GLY A 293 13.29 14.14 11.47
C GLY A 293 12.24 14.87 10.63
N ILE A 294 11.11 14.24 10.30
CA ILE A 294 10.05 14.88 9.51
C ILE A 294 9.16 15.69 10.46
N GLU A 295 9.28 17.01 10.38
CA GLU A 295 8.49 17.94 11.16
C GLU A 295 7.01 17.96 10.72
N PRO A 296 6.04 17.97 11.66
CA PRO A 296 4.61 18.05 11.34
C PRO A 296 4.23 19.23 10.46
N ALA A 297 4.88 20.39 10.64
CA ALA A 297 4.67 21.58 9.82
C ALA A 297 5.02 21.36 8.34
N THR A 298 6.02 20.52 8.04
CA THR A 298 6.38 20.17 6.66
C THR A 298 5.29 19.33 6.00
N VAL A 299 4.72 18.39 6.75
CA VAL A 299 3.59 17.56 6.29
C VAL A 299 2.34 18.41 6.12
N ALA A 300 2.08 19.33 7.04
CA ALA A 300 0.96 20.26 6.98
C ALA A 300 1.06 21.18 5.74
N ALA A 301 2.21 21.78 5.47
CA ALA A 301 2.41 22.59 4.27
C ALA A 301 2.14 21.79 2.97
N ALA A 302 2.66 20.56 2.88
CA ALA A 302 2.41 19.69 1.74
C ALA A 302 0.93 19.31 1.58
N LEU A 303 0.21 19.16 2.69
CA LEU A 303 -1.22 18.90 2.69
C LEU A 303 -2.02 20.13 2.26
N GLN A 304 -1.66 21.31 2.74
CA GLN A 304 -2.33 22.58 2.44
C GLN A 304 -2.26 22.92 0.94
N ASP A 305 -1.19 22.54 0.24
CA ASP A 305 -1.10 22.66 -1.22
C ASP A 305 -2.13 21.83 -2.00
N LEU A 306 -2.81 20.89 -1.33
CA LEU A 306 -3.76 19.96 -1.94
C LEU A 306 -5.22 20.20 -1.53
N VAL A 307 -5.49 20.96 -0.46
CA VAL A 307 -6.84 21.13 0.14
C VAL A 307 -7.34 22.57 0.13
#